data_AF-A0A1V5FGW3-F1
#
_entry.id   AF-A0A1V5FGW3-F1
#
_cell.length_a   1.000
_cell.length_b   1.000
_cell.length_c   1.000
_cell.angle_alpha   90.00
_cell.angle_beta   90.00
_cell.angle_gamma   90.00
#
_symmetry.space_group_name_H-M   'P 1'
#
loop_
_entity.id
_entity.type
_entity.pdbx_description
1 polymer ?
#
loop_
_entity_poly.entity_id
_entity_poly.type
_entity_poly.pdbx_seq_one_letter_code
_entity_poly.pdbx_strand_id
1 'polypeptide(L)' 'MAFEKLKEEVLCANLDLPKHGLVTFTWGNVSGIDREQGVVVIKPGPMDREDPPGGGNGWS' A
#
# COMPACT_ATOMS: atom_id res chain seq x y z
N MET A 1 14.57 2.99 -2.33
CA MET A 1 14.60 3.15 -3.80
C MET A 1 13.69 4.30 -4.20
N ALA A 2 13.43 4.55 -5.49
CA ALA A 2 12.42 5.53 -5.89
C ALA A 2 11.04 5.16 -5.29
N PHE A 3 10.28 6.16 -4.85
CA PHE A 3 8.89 6.05 -4.37
C PHE A 3 8.62 5.38 -3.00
N GLU A 4 9.60 5.26 -2.09
CA GLU A 4 9.34 4.67 -0.75
C GLU A 4 8.24 5.39 0.03
N LYS A 5 8.21 6.73 -0.06
CA LYS A 5 7.18 7.53 0.59
C LYS A 5 5.77 7.19 0.08
N LEU A 6 5.61 7.02 -1.23
CA LEU A 6 4.32 6.65 -1.83
C LEU A 6 3.92 5.23 -1.42
N LYS A 7 4.86 4.29 -1.30
CA LYS A 7 4.61 2.94 -0.75
C LYS A 7 4.16 2.99 0.71
N GLU A 8 4.80 3.82 1.54
CA GLU A 8 4.42 4.01 2.94
C GLU A 8 3.00 4.58 3.07
N GLU A 9 2.66 5.59 2.27
CA GLU A 9 1.33 6.18 2.24
C GLU A 9 0.27 5.15 1.83
N VAL A 10 0.54 4.37 0.78
CA VAL A 10 -0.35 3.29 0.29
C VAL A 10 -0.51 2.19 1.34
N LEU A 11 0.57 1.79 2.01
CA LEU A 11 0.53 0.80 3.08
C LEU A 11 -0.30 1.30 4.27
N CYS A 12 -0.04 2.52 4.74
CA CYS A 12 -0.76 3.13 5.86
C CYS A 12 -2.26 3.22 5.57
N ALA A 13 -2.63 3.74 4.40
CA ALA A 13 -4.03 3.84 3.99
C ALA A 13 -4.72 2.47 3.92
N ASN A 14 -4.02 1.43 3.43
CA ASN A 14 -4.59 0.09 3.43
C ASN A 14 -4.78 -0.50 4.84
N LEU A 15 -3.88 -0.19 5.77
CA LEU A 15 -4.01 -0.61 7.18
C LEU A 15 -5.12 0.16 7.91
N ASP A 16 -5.51 1.33 7.42
CA ASP A 16 -6.61 2.14 8.00
C ASP A 16 -7.99 1.66 7.58
N LEU A 17 -8.11 0.97 6.43
CA LEU A 17 -9.38 0.36 5.97
C LEU A 17 -10.10 -0.47 7.06
N PRO A 18 -9.47 -1.48 7.71
CA PRO A 18 -10.11 -2.24 8.77
C PRO A 18 -10.35 -1.41 10.03
N LYS A 19 -9.47 -0.44 10.36
CA LYS A 19 -9.63 0.43 11.54
C LYS A 19 -10.89 1.29 11.45
N HIS A 20 -11.26 1.71 10.25
CA HIS A 20 -12.46 2.49 9.98
C HIS A 20 -13.68 1.64 9.58
N GLY A 21 -13.56 0.30 9.57
CA GLY A 21 -14.65 -0.58 9.16
C GLY A 21 -15.06 -0.43 7.69
N LEU A 22 -14.16 0.08 6.85
CA LEU A 22 -14.40 0.29 5.41
C LEU A 22 -14.33 -1.01 4.60
N VAL A 23 -13.78 -2.06 5.20
CA VAL A 23 -13.75 -3.42 4.66
C VAL A 23 -14.31 -4.38 5.69
N THR A 24 -15.15 -5.31 5.23
CA THR A 24 -15.77 -6.36 6.06
C THR A 24 -15.00 -7.68 6.02
N PHE A 25 -14.19 -7.89 4.98
CA PHE A 25 -13.38 -9.08 4.78
C PHE A 25 -11.89 -8.70 4.69
N THR A 26 -10.99 -9.68 4.58
CA THR A 26 -9.55 -9.45 4.37
C THR A 26 -9.22 -8.88 2.99
N TRP A 27 -10.24 -8.63 2.17
CA TRP A 27 -10.11 -8.11 0.81
C TRP A 27 -10.32 -6.60 0.82
N GLY A 28 -9.40 -5.89 0.17
CA GLY A 28 -9.37 -4.45 0.05
C GLY A 28 -8.02 -4.08 -0.54
N ASN A 29 -8.00 -3.10 -1.44
CA ASN A 29 -6.76 -2.68 -2.08
C ASN A 29 -6.67 -1.16 -2.11
N VAL A 30 -5.47 -0.66 -1.85
CA VAL A 30 -5.15 0.76 -1.99
C VAL A 30 -4.06 0.91 -3.03
N SER A 31 -4.24 1.90 -3.90
CA SER A 31 -3.21 2.36 -4.83
C SER A 31 -2.94 3.85 -4.62
N GLY A 32 -1.71 4.25 -4.89
CA GLY A 32 -1.25 5.62 -4.89
C GLY A 32 -0.73 6.00 -6.27
N ILE A 33 -0.92 7.25 -6.67
CA ILE A 33 -0.44 7.77 -7.96
C ILE A 33 0.39 9.03 -7.74
N ASP A 34 1.63 9.00 -8.22
CA ASP A 34 2.44 10.20 -8.44
C ASP A 34 2.32 10.59 -9.91
N ARG A 35 1.54 11.65 -10.17
CA ARG A 35 1.29 12.13 -11.53
C ARG A 35 2.45 12.90 -12.14
N GLU A 36 3.29 13.51 -11.31
CA GLU A 36 4.46 14.24 -11.79
C GLU A 36 5.50 13.26 -12.32
N GLN A 37 5.64 12.12 -11.64
CA GLN A 37 6.58 11.06 -12.01
C GLN A 37 5.95 9.98 -12.89
N GLY A 38 4.63 10.05 -13.15
CA GLY A 38 3.90 9.09 -13.98
C GLY A 38 3.85 7.68 -13.38
N VAL A 39 3.90 7.58 -12.05
CA VAL A 39 4.06 6.32 -11.31
C VAL A 39 2.79 5.97 -10.57
N VAL A 40 2.43 4.69 -10.61
CA VAL A 40 1.35 4.11 -9.80
C VAL A 40 1.98 3.06 -8.90
N VAL A 41 1.61 3.05 -7.63
CA VAL A 41 2.02 2.05 -6.65
C VAL A 41 0.77 1.36 -6.14
N ILE A 42 0.78 0.03 -6.14
CA ILE A 42 -0.33 -0.77 -5.63
C ILE A 42 0.18 -1.64 -4.49
N LYS A 43 -0.54 -1.69 -3.36
CA LYS A 43 -0.18 -2.62 -2.30
C LYS A 43 -0.29 -4.07 -2.81
N PRO A 44 0.72 -4.94 -2.59
CA PRO A 44 0.54 -6.37 -2.77
C PRO A 44 -0.26 -6.99 -1.63
N GLY A 45 -1.33 -7.72 -1.93
CA GLY A 45 -1.97 -8.73 -1.07
C GLY A 45 -2.23 -8.35 0.40
N PRO A 46 -2.57 -9.32 1.26
CA PRO A 46 -2.50 -9.12 2.70
C PRO A 46 -1.03 -9.01 3.12
N MET A 47 -0.66 -7.89 3.75
CA MET A 47 0.67 -7.67 4.31
C MET A 47 0.50 -7.27 5.77
N ASP A 48 1.32 -7.86 6.62
CA ASP A 48 1.38 -7.58 8.05
C ASP A 48 2.26 -6.35 8.30
N ARG A 49 2.09 -5.70 9.46
CA ARG A 49 2.83 -4.47 9.81
C ARG A 49 4.35 -4.66 9.86
N GLU A 50 4.80 -5.90 10.03
CA GLU A 50 6.22 -6.25 10.09
C GLU A 50 6.90 -6.28 8.72
N ASP A 51 6.14 -6.27 7.62
CA ASP A 51 6.72 -6.21 6.28
C ASP A 51 7.22 -4.79 5.97
N PRO A 52 8.53 -4.61 5.74
CA PRO A 52 9.08 -3.29 5.45
C PRO A 52 8.58 -2.78 4.09
N PRO A 53 8.22 -1.48 3.98
CA PRO A 53 8.00 -0.82 2.70
C PRO A 53 9.22 -1.05 1.80
N GLY A 54 9.00 -1.64 0.62
CA GLY A 54 10.05 -1.83 -0.38
C GLY A 54 11.02 -3.01 -0.19
N GLY A 55 10.87 -3.85 0.85
CA GLY A 55 11.80 -4.97 1.12
C GLY A 55 11.51 -6.29 0.40
N GLY A 56 10.31 -6.46 -0.15
CA GLY A 56 9.91 -7.67 -0.87
C GLY A 56 9.38 -7.35 -2.27
N ASN A 57 9.74 -8.20 -3.21
CA ASN A 57 9.33 -8.33 -4.61
C ASN A 57 7.81 -8.45 -4.87
N GLY A 58 6.96 -7.92 -3.97
CA GLY A 58 5.51 -7.88 -4.10
C GLY A 58 4.96 -6.54 -4.63
N TRP A 59 5.65 -5.42 -4.41
CA TRP A 59 5.17 -4.11 -4.88
C TRP A 59 5.18 -4.04 -6.41
N SER A 60 4.01 -3.78 -7.00
CA SER A 60 3.80 -3.58 -8.44
C SER A 60 3.50 -2.12 -8.75
#